data_AF-A0ABD2FPX2-F1
#
_entry.id   AF-A0ABD2FPX2-F1
#
_cell.length_a   1.000
_cell.length_b   1.000
_cell.length_c   1.000
_cell.angle_alpha   90.00
_cell.angle_beta   90.00
_cell.angle_gamma   90.00
#
_symmetry.space_group_name_H-M   'P 1'
#
loop_
_entity.id
_entity.type
_entity.pdbx_description
1 polymer ?
#
loop_
_entity_poly.entity_id
_entity_poly.type
_entity_poly.pdbx_seq_one_letter_code
_entity_poly.pdbx_strand_id
1 'polypeptide(L)'
;MISIVGLSGFWILALLTLHGADVGETKKNSLNEPDVPFPPACPTAENLAAVCLQGQGRPRYLSSFFPKSGVSHFRRRGNAINRMESWFSLCCRGQEDQILCCTQQAWKQALSQFCTEESSTMTRAYVCCADTGEARWTCFNEELPNPNYDPTPGYTAPPVPEEAGFTFDANAC
;
A
#
# COMPACT_ATOMS: atom_id res chain seq x y z
N MET A 1 39.18 -47.50 50.92
CA MET A 1 38.36 -46.28 50.72
C MET A 1 38.65 -45.77 49.32
N ILE A 2 37.71 -46.04 48.40
CA ILE A 2 37.79 -45.64 46.99
C ILE A 2 37.20 -44.23 46.92
N SER A 3 37.90 -43.27 46.32
CA SER A 3 37.35 -41.92 46.15
C SER A 3 37.69 -41.31 44.78
N ILE A 4 36.62 -41.25 43.98
CA ILE A 4 36.12 -40.10 43.20
C ILE A 4 36.87 -39.71 41.91
N VAL A 5 36.39 -40.36 40.84
CA VAL A 5 36.05 -39.87 39.50
C VAL A 5 36.00 -38.33 39.35
N GLY A 6 36.82 -37.79 38.45
CA GLY A 6 36.67 -36.45 37.87
C GLY A 6 35.99 -36.53 36.50
N LEU A 7 34.74 -36.10 36.42
CA LEU A 7 34.01 -35.91 35.17
C LEU A 7 33.35 -34.52 35.22
N SER A 8 34.02 -33.54 34.61
CA SER A 8 33.44 -32.27 34.17
C SER A 8 33.68 -32.23 32.65
N GLY A 9 32.70 -32.47 31.77
CA GLY A 9 31.37 -31.88 31.76
C GLY A 9 31.40 -30.61 30.90
N PHE A 10 31.79 -30.72 29.63
CA PHE A 10 31.75 -29.62 28.65
C PHE A 10 30.29 -29.32 28.28
N TRP A 11 29.69 -28.33 28.93
CA TRP A 11 28.43 -27.74 28.48
C TRP A 11 28.73 -26.70 27.40
N ILE A 12 28.72 -27.09 26.13
CA ILE A 12 28.65 -26.16 25.02
C ILE A 12 27.20 -25.69 24.92
N LEU A 13 26.89 -24.55 25.52
CA LEU A 13 25.66 -23.82 25.23
C LEU A 13 25.79 -23.25 23.82
N ALA A 14 25.15 -23.93 22.86
CA ALA A 14 24.94 -23.38 21.53
C ALA A 14 24.03 -22.14 21.65
N LEU A 15 24.62 -20.96 21.59
CA LEU A 15 23.92 -19.70 21.38
C LEU A 15 23.32 -19.72 19.97
N LEU A 16 22.06 -20.16 19.86
CA LEU A 16 21.25 -19.90 18.68
C LEU A 16 21.04 -18.39 18.61
N THR A 17 21.85 -17.70 17.81
CA THR A 17 21.58 -16.33 17.39
C THR A 17 20.31 -16.37 16.54
N LEU A 18 19.18 -16.12 17.20
CA LEU A 18 17.94 -15.75 16.54
C LEU A 18 18.25 -14.46 15.77
N HIS A 19 18.42 -14.56 14.45
CA HIS A 19 18.33 -13.40 13.59
C HIS A 19 16.89 -12.91 13.71
N GLY A 20 16.68 -11.91 14.55
CA GLY A 20 15.46 -11.13 14.49
C GLY A 20 15.37 -10.58 13.07
N ALA A 21 14.42 -11.11 12.30
CA ALA A 21 13.96 -10.42 11.12
C ALA A 21 13.52 -9.03 11.59
N ASP A 22 14.09 -8.00 10.99
CA ASP A 22 13.64 -6.62 11.15
C ASP A 22 12.16 -6.59 10.77
N VAL A 23 11.30 -6.61 11.78
CA VAL A 23 9.85 -6.49 11.60
C VAL A 23 9.65 -5.03 11.22
N GLY A 24 9.63 -4.78 9.90
CA GLY A 24 9.65 -3.46 9.28
C GLY A 24 8.94 -2.42 10.13
N GLU A 25 9.74 -1.53 10.74
CA GLU A 25 9.23 -0.44 11.55
C GLU A 25 8.22 0.37 10.72
N THR A 26 7.08 0.73 11.33
CA THR A 26 6.14 1.67 10.72
C THR A 26 6.90 2.95 10.37
N LYS A 27 7.09 3.22 9.09
CA LYS A 27 7.62 4.51 8.65
C LYS A 27 6.63 5.59 9.08
N LYS A 28 7.10 6.56 9.87
CA LYS A 28 6.30 7.65 10.39
C LYS A 28 6.57 8.95 9.64
N ASN A 29 5.55 9.78 9.47
CA ASN A 29 5.68 11.15 8.99
C ASN A 29 6.24 12.08 10.09
N SER A 30 6.41 13.37 9.78
CA SER A 30 6.88 14.38 10.73
C SER A 30 5.98 14.58 11.96
N LEU A 31 4.73 14.09 11.91
CA LEU A 31 3.74 14.13 12.99
C LEU A 31 3.71 12.85 13.83
N ASN A 32 4.65 11.91 13.60
CA ASN A 32 4.69 10.58 14.21
C ASN A 32 3.51 9.65 13.84
N GLU A 33 2.83 9.92 12.73
CA GLU A 33 1.74 9.09 12.20
C GLU A 33 2.24 8.16 11.08
N PRO A 34 1.56 7.05 10.77
CA PRO A 34 1.91 6.21 9.62
C PRO A 34 2.03 7.02 8.31
N ASP A 35 3.16 6.91 7.62
CA ASP A 35 3.43 7.56 6.33
C ASP A 35 2.66 6.84 5.21
N VAL A 36 1.42 7.30 4.97
CA VAL A 36 0.53 6.78 3.93
C VAL A 36 0.15 7.96 3.00
N PRO A 37 0.89 8.16 1.89
CA PRO A 37 0.69 9.27 0.95
C PRO A 37 -0.59 9.02 0.15
N PHE A 38 -1.71 9.47 0.71
CA PHE A 38 -3.05 9.32 0.15
C PHE A 38 -3.72 10.69 0.01
N PRO A 39 -4.41 10.97 -1.11
CA PRO A 39 -4.68 10.06 -2.23
C PRO A 39 -3.51 9.97 -3.23
N PRO A 40 -3.34 8.83 -3.93
CA PRO A 40 -2.54 8.79 -5.16
C PRO A 40 -3.18 9.66 -6.24
N ALA A 41 -2.37 10.26 -7.10
CA ALA A 41 -2.86 11.07 -8.22
C ALA A 41 -3.70 10.24 -9.20
N CYS A 42 -4.63 10.88 -9.91
CA CYS A 42 -5.24 10.25 -11.06
C CYS A 42 -4.15 10.02 -12.13
N PRO A 43 -4.06 8.82 -12.74
CA PRO A 43 -3.10 8.57 -13.80
C PRO A 43 -3.27 9.54 -14.98
N THR A 44 -2.15 10.05 -15.49
CA THR A 44 -2.05 10.93 -16.66
C THR A 44 -1.00 10.37 -17.61
N ALA A 45 -0.96 10.85 -18.86
CA ALA A 45 0.06 10.42 -19.82
C ALA A 45 1.49 10.67 -19.28
N GLU A 46 1.69 11.75 -18.53
CA GLU A 46 2.99 12.15 -17.98
C GLU A 46 3.49 11.21 -16.88
N ASN A 47 2.60 10.65 -16.05
CA ASN A 47 2.97 9.77 -14.94
C ASN A 47 2.74 8.27 -15.22
N LEU A 48 2.13 7.92 -16.37
CA LEU A 48 1.73 6.55 -16.71
C LEU A 48 2.89 5.56 -16.70
N ALA A 49 4.06 5.99 -17.19
CA ALA A 49 5.27 5.17 -17.17
C ALA A 49 5.69 4.82 -15.74
N ALA A 50 5.60 5.77 -14.80
CA ALA A 50 5.92 5.53 -13.39
C ALA A 50 4.88 4.62 -12.72
N VAL A 51 3.58 4.83 -13.00
CA VAL A 51 2.49 3.96 -12.55
C VAL A 51 2.81 2.50 -12.88
N CYS A 52 3.16 2.23 -14.14
CA CYS A 52 3.36 0.88 -14.64
C CYS A 52 4.72 0.26 -14.33
N LEU A 53 5.81 1.01 -14.45
CA LEU A 53 7.16 0.46 -14.39
C LEU A 53 7.78 0.53 -12.99
N GLN A 54 7.26 1.38 -12.11
CA GLN A 54 7.89 1.68 -10.81
C GLN A 54 7.06 1.18 -9.62
N GLY A 55 5.99 0.41 -9.84
CA GLY A 55 5.11 -0.09 -8.77
C GLY A 55 5.82 -0.88 -7.67
N GLN A 56 6.85 -1.65 -8.03
CA GLN A 56 7.66 -2.40 -7.07
C GLN A 56 8.50 -1.50 -6.14
N GLY A 57 8.76 -0.26 -6.53
CA GLY A 57 9.47 0.71 -5.70
C GLY A 57 8.55 1.48 -4.75
N ARG A 58 7.23 1.27 -4.77
CA ARG A 58 6.27 2.01 -3.93
C ARG A 58 5.78 1.19 -2.74
N PRO A 59 5.64 1.77 -1.54
CA PRO A 59 5.26 1.03 -0.34
C PRO A 59 3.96 0.24 -0.48
N ARG A 60 3.89 -0.90 0.23
CA ARG A 60 2.66 -1.68 0.43
C ARG A 60 2.27 -1.67 1.90
N TYR A 61 1.00 -1.42 2.16
CA TYR A 61 0.48 -1.15 3.49
C TYR A 61 -0.20 -2.40 4.08
N LEU A 62 0.58 -3.44 4.34
CA LEU A 62 0.06 -4.66 4.99
C LEU A 62 -0.27 -4.40 6.46
N SER A 63 -0.99 -5.33 7.09
CA SER A 63 -1.33 -5.25 8.51
C SER A 63 -0.13 -5.01 9.43
N SER A 64 1.05 -5.52 9.08
CA SER A 64 2.32 -5.35 9.81
C SER A 64 2.90 -3.94 9.74
N PHE A 65 2.55 -3.15 8.71
CA PHE A 65 2.99 -1.76 8.58
C PHE A 65 2.40 -0.87 9.68
N PHE A 66 1.25 -1.24 10.25
CA PHE A 66 0.49 -0.39 11.14
C PHE A 66 0.59 -0.83 12.61
N PRO A 67 0.55 0.13 13.56
CA PRO A 67 0.26 -0.16 14.95
C PRO A 67 -1.03 -0.98 15.13
N LYS A 68 -1.11 -1.72 16.24
CA LYS A 68 -2.24 -2.62 16.53
C LYS A 68 -3.59 -1.90 16.69
N SER A 69 -3.60 -0.63 17.11
CA SER A 69 -4.82 0.13 17.39
C SER A 69 -4.63 1.62 17.07
N GLY A 70 -5.73 2.37 17.04
CA GLY A 70 -5.73 3.83 16.87
C GLY A 70 -5.49 4.35 15.44
N VAL A 71 -5.28 3.46 14.47
CA VAL A 71 -4.85 3.82 13.10
C VAL A 71 -5.77 3.28 12.01
N SER A 72 -7.04 3.04 12.32
CA SER A 72 -8.00 2.40 11.40
C SER A 72 -8.19 3.19 10.09
N HIS A 73 -8.19 4.52 10.14
CA HIS A 73 -8.29 5.36 8.95
C HIS A 73 -7.04 5.24 8.05
N PHE A 74 -5.84 5.19 8.63
CA PHE A 74 -4.61 4.93 7.87
C PHE A 74 -4.62 3.54 7.22
N ARG A 75 -5.14 2.53 7.91
CA ARG A 75 -5.29 1.18 7.35
C ARG A 75 -6.19 1.18 6.11
N ARG A 76 -7.32 1.89 6.14
CA ARG A 76 -8.23 2.00 4.98
C ARG A 76 -7.60 2.76 3.82
N ARG A 77 -6.87 3.85 4.09
CA ARG A 77 -6.08 4.56 3.06
C ARG A 77 -5.02 3.63 2.43
N GLY A 78 -4.28 2.90 3.27
CA GLY A 78 -3.28 1.95 2.82
C GLY A 78 -3.86 0.81 1.98
N ASN A 79 -5.02 0.27 2.39
CA ASN A 79 -5.75 -0.73 1.62
C ASN A 79 -6.19 -0.18 0.26
N ALA A 80 -6.69 1.06 0.20
CA ALA A 80 -7.05 1.70 -1.06
C ALA A 80 -5.85 1.84 -2.00
N ILE A 81 -4.67 2.21 -1.48
CA ILE A 81 -3.43 2.27 -2.28
C ILE A 81 -3.03 0.86 -2.76
N ASN A 82 -3.00 -0.14 -1.88
CA ASN A 82 -2.66 -1.51 -2.27
C ASN A 82 -3.58 -2.04 -3.39
N ARG A 83 -4.87 -1.71 -3.31
CA ARG A 83 -5.87 -2.04 -4.34
C ARG A 83 -5.59 -1.37 -5.66
N MET A 84 -5.33 -0.05 -5.66
CA MET A 84 -4.92 0.64 -6.88
C MET A 84 -3.68 0.03 -7.50
N GLU A 85 -2.64 -0.23 -6.70
CA GLU A 85 -1.40 -0.84 -7.16
C GLU A 85 -1.60 -2.23 -7.77
N SER A 86 -2.47 -3.04 -7.16
CA SER A 86 -2.86 -4.34 -7.72
C SER A 86 -3.57 -4.16 -9.06
N TRP A 87 -4.55 -3.25 -9.15
CA TRP A 87 -5.35 -3.08 -10.36
C TRP A 87 -4.58 -2.38 -11.50
N PHE A 88 -3.69 -1.45 -11.20
CA PHE A 88 -2.78 -0.86 -12.19
C PHE A 88 -1.95 -1.94 -12.88
N SER A 89 -1.49 -2.95 -12.15
CA SER A 89 -0.71 -4.05 -12.74
C SER A 89 -1.49 -4.86 -13.80
N LEU A 90 -2.82 -4.90 -13.70
CA LEU A 90 -3.71 -5.50 -14.69
C LEU A 90 -3.84 -4.64 -15.95
N CYS A 91 -3.75 -3.32 -15.80
CA CYS A 91 -3.88 -2.35 -16.89
C CYS A 91 -2.59 -2.16 -17.70
N CYS A 92 -1.41 -2.38 -17.11
CA CYS A 92 -0.11 -1.97 -17.68
C CYS A 92 0.41 -2.85 -18.82
N ARG A 93 -0.47 -3.26 -19.73
CA ARG A 93 -0.17 -4.05 -20.94
C ARG A 93 -1.06 -3.54 -22.08
N GLY A 94 -0.50 -3.35 -23.27
CA GLY A 94 -1.26 -2.94 -24.46
C GLY A 94 -0.87 -1.56 -24.99
N GLN A 95 -1.83 -0.89 -25.62
CA GLN A 95 -1.66 0.47 -26.19
C GLN A 95 -1.79 1.53 -25.09
N GLU A 96 -1.04 2.64 -25.21
CA GLU A 96 -0.92 3.66 -24.17
C GLU A 96 -2.25 4.31 -23.78
N ASP A 97 -3.11 4.58 -24.76
CA ASP A 97 -4.47 5.12 -24.57
C ASP A 97 -5.37 4.18 -23.78
N GLN A 98 -5.33 2.88 -24.09
CA GLN A 98 -6.06 1.86 -23.34
C GLN A 98 -5.50 1.67 -21.93
N ILE A 99 -4.17 1.73 -21.77
CA ILE A 99 -3.53 1.66 -20.45
C ILE A 99 -3.95 2.86 -19.60
N LEU A 100 -3.93 4.07 -20.17
CA LEU A 100 -4.34 5.29 -19.48
C LEU A 100 -5.81 5.21 -19.04
N CYS A 101 -6.72 4.87 -19.95
CA CYS A 101 -8.12 4.73 -19.61
C CYS A 101 -8.36 3.64 -18.54
N CYS A 102 -7.74 2.48 -18.68
CA CYS A 102 -7.86 1.39 -17.69
C CYS A 102 -7.35 1.82 -16.31
N THR A 103 -6.19 2.47 -16.23
CA THR A 103 -5.63 2.92 -14.94
C THR A 103 -6.50 4.02 -14.31
N GLN A 104 -7.08 4.93 -15.09
CA GLN A 104 -8.04 5.91 -14.57
C GLN A 104 -9.33 5.26 -14.05
N GLN A 105 -9.86 4.23 -14.74
CA GLN A 105 -10.99 3.46 -14.23
C GLN A 105 -10.65 2.73 -12.92
N ALA A 106 -9.48 2.09 -12.85
CA ALA A 106 -8.99 1.44 -11.64
C ALA A 106 -8.89 2.41 -10.47
N TRP A 107 -8.36 3.61 -10.72
CA TRP A 107 -8.25 4.69 -9.73
C TRP A 107 -9.64 5.13 -9.21
N LYS A 108 -10.58 5.44 -10.11
CA LYS A 108 -11.95 5.84 -9.74
C LYS A 108 -12.68 4.74 -8.97
N GLN A 109 -12.53 3.49 -9.39
CA GLN A 109 -13.19 2.36 -8.74
C GLN A 109 -12.59 2.07 -7.35
N ALA A 110 -11.26 2.16 -7.20
CA ALA A 110 -10.60 1.92 -5.92
C ALA A 110 -10.99 2.99 -4.88
N LEU A 111 -11.09 4.25 -5.30
CA LEU A 111 -11.59 5.35 -4.46
C LEU A 111 -13.08 5.23 -4.15
N SER A 112 -13.90 4.75 -5.10
CA SER A 112 -15.30 4.42 -4.83
C SER A 112 -15.43 3.39 -3.72
N GLN A 113 -14.64 2.32 -3.80
CA GLN A 113 -14.63 1.27 -2.79
C GLN A 113 -14.11 1.78 -1.44
N PHE A 114 -13.07 2.61 -1.44
CA PHE A 114 -12.61 3.31 -0.23
C PHE A 114 -13.72 4.16 0.42
N CYS A 115 -14.50 4.90 -0.37
CA CYS A 115 -15.62 5.67 0.18
C CYS A 115 -16.73 4.79 0.76
N THR A 116 -17.03 3.66 0.12
CA THR A 116 -17.94 2.65 0.68
C THR A 116 -17.41 2.13 2.03
N GLU A 117 -16.13 1.78 2.12
CA GLU A 117 -15.48 1.35 3.35
C GLU A 117 -15.54 2.42 4.45
N GLU A 118 -15.21 3.68 4.14
CA GLU A 118 -15.32 4.80 5.08
C GLU A 118 -16.74 4.97 5.62
N SER A 119 -17.75 4.88 4.73
CA SER A 119 -19.17 5.03 5.09
C SER A 119 -19.72 3.88 5.95
N SER A 120 -19.05 2.72 5.94
CA SER A 120 -19.40 1.55 6.73
C SER A 120 -18.87 1.57 8.17
N THR A 121 -18.29 2.71 8.58
CA THR A 121 -17.73 2.89 9.92
C THR A 121 -18.45 4.01 10.67
N MET A 122 -18.32 4.04 12.00
CA MET A 122 -18.83 5.15 12.82
C MET A 122 -17.90 6.37 12.81
N THR A 123 -16.81 6.36 12.04
CA THR A 123 -15.88 7.49 11.94
C THR A 123 -16.31 8.44 10.85
N ARG A 124 -15.97 9.73 10.98
CA ARG A 124 -16.16 10.70 9.90
C ARG A 124 -15.39 10.22 8.68
N ALA A 125 -16.10 10.04 7.57
CA ALA A 125 -15.50 9.64 6.30
C ALA A 125 -14.52 10.71 5.80
N TYR A 126 -13.57 10.26 4.98
CA TYR A 126 -12.68 11.13 4.22
C TYR A 126 -13.47 12.20 3.45
N VAL A 127 -12.99 13.44 3.47
CA VAL A 127 -13.77 14.62 3.02
C VAL A 127 -14.30 14.48 1.59
N CYS A 128 -13.47 13.98 0.66
CA CYS A 128 -13.86 13.79 -0.73
C CYS A 128 -14.96 12.74 -0.94
N CYS A 129 -15.20 11.86 0.03
CA CYS A 129 -16.29 10.89 -0.06
C CYS A 129 -17.67 11.52 0.13
N ALA A 130 -17.75 12.77 0.59
CA ALA A 130 -19.00 13.53 0.63
C ALA A 130 -19.47 13.94 -0.78
N ASP A 131 -18.55 14.08 -1.72
CA ASP A 131 -18.85 14.48 -3.10
C ASP A 131 -19.30 13.29 -3.97
N THR A 132 -19.87 13.59 -5.14
CA THR A 132 -20.29 12.58 -6.13
C THR A 132 -19.84 12.97 -7.54
N GLY A 133 -19.84 12.00 -8.46
CA GLY A 133 -19.44 12.22 -9.85
C GLY A 133 -18.04 12.81 -9.98
N GLU A 134 -17.87 13.74 -10.93
CA GLU A 134 -16.58 14.39 -11.21
C GLU A 134 -16.07 15.28 -10.07
N ALA A 135 -16.97 15.83 -9.22
CA ALA A 135 -16.55 16.61 -8.06
C ALA A 135 -15.74 15.77 -7.07
N ARG A 136 -16.13 14.50 -6.87
CA ARG A 136 -15.38 13.55 -6.04
C ARG A 136 -13.98 13.32 -6.58
N TRP A 137 -13.85 13.10 -7.89
CA TRP A 137 -12.57 12.84 -8.54
C TRP A 137 -11.67 14.07 -8.51
N THR A 138 -12.26 15.26 -8.69
CA THR A 138 -11.55 16.52 -8.54
C THR A 138 -10.98 16.65 -7.13
N CYS A 139 -11.80 16.46 -6.08
CA CYS A 139 -11.34 16.52 -4.70
C CYS A 139 -10.19 15.55 -4.39
N PHE A 140 -10.29 14.28 -4.84
CA PHE A 140 -9.21 13.31 -4.67
C PHE A 140 -7.95 13.62 -5.49
N ASN A 141 -8.02 14.54 -6.45
CA ASN A 141 -6.91 14.92 -7.31
C ASN A 141 -6.39 16.35 -7.05
N GLU A 142 -6.75 16.95 -5.90
CA GLU A 142 -6.31 18.31 -5.52
C GLU A 142 -4.99 18.29 -4.73
N GLU A 143 -4.97 17.66 -3.56
CA GLU A 143 -3.78 17.60 -2.69
C GLU A 143 -3.07 16.26 -2.88
N LEU A 144 -2.04 16.25 -3.73
CA LEU A 144 -1.35 15.03 -4.17
C LEU A 144 0.02 14.88 -3.48
N PRO A 145 0.20 13.96 -2.52
CA PRO A 145 1.47 13.80 -1.82
C PRO A 145 2.58 13.19 -2.68
N ASN A 146 2.21 12.42 -3.72
CA ASN A 146 3.15 11.81 -4.67
C ASN A 146 2.54 11.80 -6.09
N PRO A 147 2.51 12.95 -6.79
CA PRO A 147 1.81 13.07 -8.08
C PRO A 147 2.47 12.30 -9.23
N ASN A 148 3.78 12.06 -9.13
CA ASN A 148 4.58 11.42 -10.17
C ASN A 148 4.79 9.92 -9.93
N TYR A 149 4.17 9.34 -8.90
CA TYR A 149 4.35 7.93 -8.54
C TYR A 149 5.81 7.56 -8.28
N ASP A 150 6.57 8.49 -7.71
CA ASP A 150 7.99 8.33 -7.42
C ASP A 150 8.21 7.12 -6.49
N PRO A 151 9.21 6.27 -6.77
CA PRO A 151 9.53 5.12 -5.96
C PRO A 151 10.32 5.56 -4.73
N THR A 152 10.26 4.76 -3.67
CA THR A 152 11.16 4.91 -2.52
C THR A 152 12.52 4.28 -2.88
N PRO A 153 13.63 5.04 -2.84
CA PRO A 153 14.96 4.52 -3.17
C PRO A 153 15.34 3.32 -2.28
N GLY A 154 15.81 2.23 -2.90
CA GLY A 154 16.22 1.02 -2.20
C GLY A 154 15.08 0.17 -1.62
N TYR A 155 13.81 0.53 -1.87
CA TYR A 155 12.65 -0.25 -1.46
C TYR A 155 12.22 -1.24 -2.55
N THR A 156 11.81 -2.43 -2.12
CA THR A 156 11.11 -3.41 -2.96
C THR A 156 9.84 -3.83 -2.25
N ALA A 157 8.71 -3.72 -2.95
CA ALA A 157 7.40 -4.10 -2.45
C ALA A 157 7.38 -5.59 -2.04
N PRO A 158 6.88 -5.93 -0.84
CA PRO A 158 6.62 -7.32 -0.51
C PRO A 158 5.53 -7.86 -1.45
N PRO A 159 5.48 -9.18 -1.68
CA PRO A 159 4.36 -9.78 -2.40
C PRO A 159 3.06 -9.47 -1.64
N VAL A 160 2.08 -8.95 -2.37
CA VAL A 160 0.73 -8.68 -1.86
C VAL A 160 -0.24 -9.48 -2.74
N PRO A 161 -1.28 -10.11 -2.17
CA PRO A 161 -2.30 -10.77 -2.97
C PRO A 161 -2.90 -9.82 -4.01
N GLU A 162 -3.24 -10.36 -5.17
CA GLU A 162 -4.02 -9.61 -6.16
C GLU A 162 -5.41 -9.29 -5.57
N GLU A 163 -5.83 -8.03 -5.68
CA GLU A 163 -7.13 -7.57 -5.25
C GLU A 163 -8.16 -7.86 -6.35
N ALA A 164 -9.20 -8.62 -6.03
CA ALA A 164 -10.30 -8.90 -6.94
C ALA A 164 -11.24 -7.70 -7.09
N GLY A 165 -12.11 -7.74 -8.10
CA GLY A 165 -13.24 -6.81 -8.22
C GLY A 165 -13.07 -5.68 -9.23
N PHE A 166 -11.96 -5.63 -9.97
CA PHE A 166 -11.77 -4.71 -11.09
C PHE A 166 -11.80 -5.42 -12.43
N THR A 167 -12.59 -4.88 -13.35
CA THR A 167 -12.68 -5.30 -14.74
C THR A 167 -12.65 -4.05 -15.60
N PHE A 168 -11.69 -3.97 -16.52
CA PHE A 168 -11.58 -2.85 -17.46
C PHE A 168 -12.75 -2.86 -18.46
N ASP A 169 -13.41 -1.71 -18.62
CA ASP A 169 -14.41 -1.49 -19.68
C ASP A 169 -13.87 -0.52 -20.74
N ALA A 170 -13.41 -1.07 -21.87
CA ALA A 170 -12.88 -0.27 -22.97
C ALA A 170 -13.93 0.64 -23.64
N ASN A 171 -15.23 0.44 -23.40
CA ASN A 171 -16.30 1.28 -23.96
C ASN A 171 -16.63 2.49 -23.08
N ALA A 172 -16.06 2.55 -21.86
CA ALA A 172 -16.18 3.66 -20.93
C ALA A 172 -14.95 4.60 -20.98
N CYS A 173 -14.19 4.50 -22.08
CA CYS A 173 -13.23 5.47 -22.57
C CYS A 173 -13.95 6.32 -23.64
#